data_AF-A0AAN6JQH0-F1
#
_entry.id   AF-A0AAN6JQH0-F1
#
_cell.length_a   1.000
_cell.length_b   1.000
_cell.length_c   1.000
_cell.angle_alpha   90.00
_cell.angle_beta   90.00
_cell.angle_gamma   90.00
#
_symmetry.space_group_name_H-M   'P 1'
#
loop_
_entity.id
_entity.type
_entity.pdbx_description
1 polymer ?
#
loop_
_entity_poly.entity_id
_entity_poly.type
_entity_poly.pdbx_seq_one_letter_code
_entity_poly.pdbx_strand_id
1 'polypeptide(L)'
;MKKLTKAKQEQIESELRKGRSRRAIAVMHGVSKSAVSRLKQDLENVPPGSSGGRPAKLGERDKNLLKRTVASGSCDNSRQAVAELRSNGGPAVSVSTVQRALHEKGLKAVVKQKNPILTARHRQARFKFAPTQRLDRCGLVARHLDGRD
;
A
#
# COMPACT_ATOMS: atom_id res chain seq x y z
N MET A 1 43.49 7.44 -8.87
CA MET A 1 42.40 8.15 -9.59
C MET A 1 42.46 9.63 -9.24
N LYS A 2 42.42 10.53 -10.23
CA LYS A 2 42.32 11.98 -9.96
C LYS A 2 40.93 12.30 -9.38
N LYS A 3 40.87 13.08 -8.31
CA LYS A 3 39.61 13.59 -7.75
C LYS A 3 38.98 14.57 -8.75
N LEU A 4 37.64 14.60 -8.80
CA LEU A 4 36.95 15.63 -9.54
C LEU A 4 37.24 17.00 -8.92
N THR A 5 37.27 18.03 -9.76
CA THR A 5 37.32 19.42 -9.31
C THR A 5 36.02 19.77 -8.58
N LYS A 6 36.09 20.63 -7.56
CA LYS A 6 34.91 21.06 -6.78
C LYS A 6 33.80 21.62 -7.68
N ALA A 7 34.16 22.48 -8.64
CA ALA A 7 33.21 23.03 -9.61
C ALA A 7 32.46 21.94 -10.41
N LYS A 8 33.14 20.85 -10.81
CA LYS A 8 32.45 19.73 -11.48
C LYS A 8 31.54 18.96 -10.52
N GLN A 9 31.91 18.84 -9.24
CA GLN A 9 31.05 18.22 -8.23
C GLN A 9 29.76 19.02 -8.05
N GLU A 10 29.86 20.34 -7.85
CA GLU A 10 28.71 21.24 -7.69
C GLU A 10 27.76 21.21 -8.90
N GLN A 11 28.30 21.15 -10.11
CA GLN A 11 27.50 20.99 -11.33
C GLN A 11 26.73 19.66 -11.32
N ILE A 12 27.40 18.54 -11.01
CA ILE A 12 26.77 17.22 -10.92
C ILE A 12 25.70 17.19 -9.83
N GLU A 13 25.95 17.82 -8.68
CA GLU A 13 24.99 17.93 -7.57
C GLU A 13 23.72 18.67 -7.99
N SER A 14 23.87 19.81 -8.68
CA SER A 14 22.74 20.58 -9.24
C SER A 14 21.90 19.70 -10.18
N GLU A 15 22.55 18.93 -11.05
CA GLU A 15 21.89 18.07 -12.02
C GLU A 15 21.20 16.85 -11.38
N LEU A 16 21.78 16.30 -10.30
CA LEU A 16 21.17 15.25 -9.49
C LEU A 16 19.91 15.73 -8.79
N ARG A 17 19.93 16.94 -8.21
CA ARG A 17 18.75 17.55 -7.58
C ARG A 17 17.62 17.82 -8.57
N LYS A 18 17.96 18.15 -9.83
CA LYS A 18 16.99 18.27 -10.94
C LYS A 18 16.40 16.91 -11.38
N GLY A 19 16.86 15.79 -10.83
CA GLY A 19 16.31 14.45 -11.10
C GLY A 19 16.82 13.80 -12.38
N ARG A 20 17.90 14.30 -13.00
CA ARG A 20 18.46 13.69 -14.21
C ARG A 20 19.08 12.32 -13.92
N SER A 21 19.05 11.45 -14.92
CA SER A 21 19.59 10.10 -14.77
C SER A 21 21.13 10.12 -14.63
N ARG A 22 21.67 9.23 -13.80
CA ARG A 22 23.13 9.08 -13.61
C ARG A 22 23.89 8.84 -14.92
N ARG A 23 23.26 8.14 -15.88
CA ARG A 23 23.83 7.90 -17.22
C ARG A 23 23.89 9.18 -18.04
N ALA A 24 22.84 9.99 -18.03
CA ALA A 24 22.82 11.27 -18.76
C ALA A 24 23.88 12.23 -18.19
N ILE A 25 23.98 12.34 -16.87
CA ILE A 25 24.99 13.19 -16.20
C ILE A 25 26.41 12.74 -16.54
N ALA A 26 26.66 11.43 -16.54
CA ALA A 26 27.96 10.85 -16.89
C ALA A 26 28.40 11.24 -18.32
N VAL A 27 27.48 11.14 -19.28
CA VAL A 27 27.73 11.55 -20.68
C VAL A 27 27.93 13.06 -20.77
N MET A 28 27.09 13.86 -20.13
CA MET A 28 27.11 15.33 -20.19
C MET A 28 28.41 15.93 -19.66
N HIS A 29 28.94 15.41 -18.54
CA HIS A 29 30.14 15.96 -17.89
C HIS A 29 31.42 15.17 -18.18
N GLY A 30 31.35 14.12 -19.01
CA GLY A 30 32.48 13.27 -19.37
C GLY A 30 33.07 12.53 -18.17
N VAL A 31 32.22 11.96 -17.30
CA VAL A 31 32.63 11.30 -16.06
C VAL A 31 32.09 9.87 -16.01
N SER A 32 32.75 8.99 -15.27
CA SER A 32 32.22 7.65 -15.06
C SER A 32 30.89 7.67 -14.30
N LYS A 33 29.96 6.77 -14.69
CA LYS A 33 28.68 6.56 -13.97
C LYS A 33 28.89 6.27 -12.48
N SER A 34 29.98 5.57 -12.14
CA SER A 34 30.34 5.24 -10.75
C SER A 34 30.72 6.47 -9.94
N ALA A 35 31.40 7.46 -10.54
CA ALA A 35 31.71 8.72 -9.87
C ALA A 35 30.44 9.49 -9.52
N VAL A 36 29.49 9.60 -10.46
CA VAL A 36 28.18 10.21 -10.22
C VAL A 36 27.40 9.45 -9.13
N SER A 37 27.50 8.12 -9.11
CA SER A 37 26.81 7.31 -8.09
C SER A 37 27.38 7.50 -6.69
N ARG A 38 28.69 7.68 -6.54
CA ARG A 38 29.33 7.99 -5.26
C ARG A 38 28.92 9.37 -4.76
N LEU A 39 28.98 10.38 -5.64
CA LEU A 39 28.49 11.74 -5.30
C LEU A 39 27.03 11.73 -4.86
N LYS A 40 26.17 10.93 -5.50
CA LYS A 40 24.76 10.78 -5.08
C LYS A 40 24.61 10.18 -3.67
N GLN A 41 25.52 9.32 -3.21
CA GLN A 41 25.40 8.69 -1.88
C GLN A 41 25.61 9.70 -0.75
N ASP A 42 26.41 10.72 -0.98
CA ASP A 42 26.75 11.74 0.03
C ASP A 42 25.73 12.90 0.05
N LEU A 43 24.75 12.90 -0.84
CA LEU A 43 23.79 14.00 -1.01
C LEU A 43 22.42 13.69 -0.41
N GLU A 44 21.95 14.60 0.42
CA GLU A 44 20.57 14.65 0.88
C GLU A 44 19.66 15.32 -0.18
N ASN A 45 18.36 15.01 -0.12
CA ASN A 45 17.32 15.64 -0.96
C ASN A 45 17.44 15.40 -2.47
N VAL A 46 18.10 14.32 -2.89
CA VAL A 46 18.07 13.88 -4.29
C VAL A 46 16.85 13.00 -4.53
N PRO A 47 16.08 13.19 -5.62
CA PRO A 47 14.95 12.34 -5.93
C PRO A 47 15.33 10.85 -5.90
N PRO A 48 14.47 9.99 -5.31
CA PRO A 48 14.71 8.56 -5.31
C PRO A 48 14.82 8.07 -6.76
N GLY A 49 15.71 7.10 -6.97
CA GLY A 49 15.82 6.46 -8.28
C GLY A 49 14.55 5.66 -8.61
N SER A 50 14.44 5.21 -9.86
CA SER A 50 13.43 4.20 -10.21
C SER A 50 13.54 3.02 -9.24
N SER A 51 12.42 2.62 -8.62
CA SER A 51 12.31 1.34 -7.93
C SER A 51 12.55 0.27 -8.98
N GLY A 52 13.77 -0.24 -9.07
CA GLY A 52 14.10 -1.28 -10.04
C GLY A 52 13.22 -2.52 -9.82
N GLY A 53 13.26 -3.44 -10.76
CA GLY A 53 12.59 -4.73 -10.65
C GLY A 53 11.45 -4.91 -11.64
N ARG A 54 10.84 -6.10 -11.58
CA ARG A 54 9.74 -6.49 -12.45
C ARG A 54 8.43 -5.86 -11.96
N PRO A 55 7.58 -5.34 -12.85
CA PRO A 55 6.26 -4.87 -12.46
C PRO A 55 5.45 -6.00 -11.80
N ALA A 56 4.63 -5.64 -10.81
CA ALA A 56 3.75 -6.58 -10.14
C ALA A 56 2.75 -7.19 -11.13
N LYS A 57 2.41 -8.47 -10.92
CA LYS A 57 1.45 -9.18 -11.79
C LYS A 57 0.00 -8.72 -11.56
N LEU A 58 -0.30 -8.19 -10.38
CA LEU A 58 -1.61 -7.61 -10.05
C LEU A 58 -1.54 -6.09 -10.13
N GLY A 59 -2.43 -5.52 -10.93
CA GLY A 59 -2.60 -4.07 -11.01
C GLY A 59 -3.39 -3.53 -9.82
N GLU A 60 -3.44 -2.21 -9.69
CA GLU A 60 -4.19 -1.54 -8.62
C GLU A 60 -5.70 -1.84 -8.69
N ARG A 61 -6.25 -1.96 -9.91
CA ARG A 61 -7.64 -2.38 -10.15
C ARG A 61 -7.93 -3.76 -9.54
N ASP A 62 -7.06 -4.74 -9.79
CA ASP A 62 -7.22 -6.10 -9.27
C ASP A 62 -7.15 -6.13 -7.74
N LYS A 63 -6.20 -5.38 -7.16
CA LYS A 63 -6.07 -5.27 -5.70
C LYS A 63 -7.32 -4.65 -5.07
N ASN A 64 -7.92 -3.66 -5.72
CA ASN A 64 -9.13 -3.01 -5.22
C ASN A 64 -10.37 -3.91 -5.39
N LEU A 65 -10.45 -4.70 -6.47
CA LEU A 65 -11.46 -5.75 -6.61
C LEU A 65 -11.35 -6.77 -5.46
N LEU A 66 -10.16 -7.29 -5.20
CA LEU A 66 -9.90 -8.22 -4.09
C LEU A 66 -10.26 -7.62 -2.73
N LYS A 67 -9.92 -6.35 -2.49
CA LYS A 67 -10.31 -5.65 -1.26
C LYS A 67 -11.83 -5.55 -1.13
N ARG A 68 -12.51 -5.16 -2.20
CA ARG A 68 -13.97 -4.96 -2.21
C ARG A 68 -14.70 -6.28 -1.94
N THR A 69 -14.31 -7.34 -2.61
CA THR A 69 -14.95 -8.66 -2.54
C THR A 69 -14.82 -9.31 -1.16
N VAL A 70 -13.66 -9.14 -0.51
CA VAL A 70 -13.47 -9.56 0.89
C VAL A 70 -14.27 -8.65 1.84
N ALA A 71 -14.26 -7.33 1.63
CA ALA A 71 -14.97 -6.39 2.48
C ALA A 71 -16.50 -6.52 2.40
N SER A 72 -17.06 -6.91 1.25
CA SER A 72 -18.48 -7.19 1.08
C SER A 72 -18.91 -8.55 1.66
N GLY A 73 -17.97 -9.37 2.12
CA GLY A 73 -18.25 -10.73 2.58
C GLY A 73 -18.57 -11.71 1.46
N SER A 74 -18.22 -11.38 0.21
CA SER A 74 -18.44 -12.27 -0.95
C SER A 74 -17.43 -13.42 -0.98
N CYS A 75 -16.24 -13.21 -0.41
CA CYS A 75 -15.19 -14.22 -0.26
C CYS A 75 -14.75 -14.34 1.20
N ASP A 76 -14.85 -15.56 1.75
CA ASP A 76 -14.38 -15.88 3.10
C ASP A 76 -12.90 -16.27 3.13
N ASN A 77 -12.37 -16.77 2.01
CA ASN A 77 -11.01 -17.29 1.94
C ASN A 77 -10.26 -16.85 0.68
N SER A 78 -8.93 -16.94 0.75
CA SER A 78 -8.06 -16.52 -0.35
C SER A 78 -8.19 -17.38 -1.61
N ARG A 79 -8.69 -18.62 -1.52
CA ARG A 79 -8.92 -19.48 -2.68
C ARG A 79 -10.14 -19.02 -3.48
N GLN A 80 -11.23 -18.68 -2.79
CA GLN A 80 -12.41 -18.05 -3.38
C GLN A 80 -12.03 -16.72 -4.03
N ALA A 81 -11.22 -15.90 -3.35
CA ALA A 81 -10.76 -14.63 -3.92
C ALA A 81 -9.92 -14.82 -5.20
N VAL A 82 -9.11 -15.88 -5.30
CA VAL A 82 -8.42 -16.24 -6.56
C VAL A 82 -9.42 -16.63 -7.65
N ALA A 83 -10.42 -17.45 -7.32
CA ALA A 83 -11.44 -17.88 -8.27
C ALA A 83 -12.24 -16.67 -8.78
N GLU A 84 -12.67 -15.79 -7.88
CA GLU A 84 -13.42 -14.58 -8.21
C GLU A 84 -12.57 -13.61 -9.05
N LEU A 85 -11.29 -13.43 -8.73
CA LEU A 85 -10.39 -12.63 -9.55
C LEU A 85 -10.29 -13.18 -10.99
N ARG A 86 -10.20 -14.51 -11.14
CA ARG A 86 -10.18 -15.15 -12.47
C ARG A 86 -11.50 -15.00 -13.20
N SER A 87 -12.63 -15.17 -12.51
CA SER A 87 -13.97 -14.97 -13.10
C SER A 87 -14.19 -13.54 -13.59
N ASN A 88 -13.55 -12.55 -12.95
CA ASN A 88 -13.59 -11.15 -13.37
C ASN A 88 -12.55 -10.80 -14.46
N GLY A 89 -11.95 -11.80 -15.12
CA GLY A 89 -10.95 -11.60 -16.18
C GLY A 89 -9.56 -11.20 -15.67
N GLY A 90 -9.30 -11.34 -14.38
CA GLY A 90 -8.01 -11.06 -13.78
C GLY A 90 -6.93 -12.10 -14.13
N PRO A 91 -5.64 -11.78 -13.92
CA PRO A 91 -4.55 -12.67 -14.30
C PRO A 91 -4.52 -13.94 -13.45
N ALA A 92 -4.06 -15.04 -14.05
CA ALA A 92 -3.84 -16.29 -13.32
C ALA A 92 -2.69 -16.13 -12.31
N VAL A 93 -3.03 -16.07 -11.02
CA VAL A 93 -2.09 -15.92 -9.91
C VAL A 93 -2.23 -17.05 -8.88
N SER A 94 -1.19 -17.21 -8.07
CA SER A 94 -1.20 -18.09 -6.90
C SER A 94 -1.96 -17.46 -5.73
N VAL A 95 -2.43 -18.29 -4.80
CA VAL A 95 -3.07 -17.86 -3.55
C VAL A 95 -2.15 -16.94 -2.75
N SER A 96 -0.85 -17.25 -2.68
CA SER A 96 0.15 -16.43 -1.99
C SER A 96 0.29 -15.01 -2.56
N THR A 97 0.05 -14.84 -3.87
CA THR A 97 0.09 -13.52 -4.51
C THR A 97 -1.15 -12.70 -4.13
N VAL A 98 -2.32 -13.33 -4.06
CA VAL A 98 -3.56 -12.69 -3.58
C VAL A 98 -3.45 -12.31 -2.10
N GLN A 99 -2.89 -13.17 -1.26
CA GLN A 99 -2.66 -12.85 0.16
C GLN A 99 -1.74 -11.64 0.33
N ARG A 100 -0.63 -11.59 -0.41
CA ARG A 100 0.28 -10.43 -0.39
C ARG A 100 -0.43 -9.15 -0.82
N ALA A 101 -1.23 -9.20 -1.89
CA ALA A 101 -2.04 -8.06 -2.32
C ALA A 101 -3.06 -7.60 -1.27
N LEU A 102 -3.71 -8.54 -0.57
CA LEU A 102 -4.63 -8.22 0.53
C LEU A 102 -3.90 -7.60 1.72
N HIS A 103 -2.72 -8.12 2.07
CA HIS A 103 -1.87 -7.56 3.14
C HIS A 103 -1.43 -6.13 2.82
N GLU A 104 -1.01 -5.86 1.58
CA GLU A 104 -0.70 -4.50 1.10
C GLU A 104 -1.90 -3.54 1.22
N LYS A 105 -3.12 -4.07 1.12
CA LYS A 105 -4.37 -3.30 1.32
C LYS A 105 -4.85 -3.26 2.78
N GLY A 106 -4.05 -3.77 3.72
CA GLY A 106 -4.34 -3.76 5.15
C GLY A 106 -5.29 -4.87 5.62
N LEU A 107 -5.60 -5.85 4.76
CA LEU A 107 -6.43 -7.00 5.11
C LEU A 107 -5.54 -8.18 5.50
N LYS A 108 -5.76 -8.70 6.70
CA LYS A 108 -5.05 -9.87 7.23
C LYS A 108 -6.04 -10.92 7.70
N ALA A 109 -5.67 -12.19 7.60
CA ALA A 109 -6.45 -13.26 8.19
C ALA A 109 -6.42 -13.13 9.72
N VAL A 110 -7.59 -13.19 10.34
CA VAL A 110 -7.75 -13.17 11.81
C VAL A 110 -8.76 -14.24 12.19
N VAL A 111 -8.49 -14.94 13.29
CA VAL A 111 -9.45 -15.88 13.86
C VAL A 111 -10.59 -15.10 14.50
N LYS A 112 -11.82 -15.38 14.06
CA LYS A 112 -13.02 -14.76 14.63
C LYS A 112 -13.17 -15.20 16.09
N GLN A 113 -13.32 -14.24 17.00
CA GLN A 113 -13.61 -14.53 18.40
C GLN A 113 -14.99 -15.17 18.54
N LYS A 114 -15.09 -16.23 19.34
CA LYS A 114 -16.36 -16.91 19.62
C LYS A 114 -17.22 -15.99 20.49
N ASN A 115 -18.38 -15.61 19.97
CA ASN A 115 -19.36 -14.80 20.67
C ASN A 115 -20.69 -15.55 20.78
N PRO A 116 -21.48 -15.34 21.85
CA PRO A 116 -22.81 -15.94 21.96
C PRO A 116 -23.72 -15.43 20.83
N ILE A 117 -24.53 -16.33 20.27
CA ILE A 117 -25.53 -15.97 19.26
C ILE A 117 -26.65 -15.20 19.95
N LEU A 118 -26.75 -13.90 19.68
CA LEU A 118 -27.77 -13.05 20.27
C LEU A 118 -28.99 -12.98 19.35
N THR A 119 -30.15 -13.34 19.88
CA THR A 119 -31.44 -13.05 19.23
C THR A 119 -31.71 -11.55 19.25
N ALA A 120 -32.66 -11.09 18.42
CA ALA A 120 -33.08 -9.68 18.42
C ALA A 120 -33.53 -9.22 19.82
N ARG A 121 -34.30 -10.07 20.53
CA ARG A 121 -34.73 -9.82 21.91
C ARG A 121 -33.55 -9.64 22.86
N HIS A 122 -32.53 -10.51 22.79
CA HIS A 122 -31.34 -10.41 23.62
C HIS A 122 -30.54 -9.12 23.32
N ARG A 123 -30.42 -8.73 22.05
CA ARG A 123 -29.74 -7.47 21.66
C ARG A 123 -30.45 -6.26 22.25
N GLN A 124 -31.78 -6.21 22.16
CA GLN A 124 -32.57 -5.10 22.69
C GLN A 124 -32.52 -5.02 24.22
N ALA A 125 -32.63 -6.16 24.91
CA ALA A 125 -32.52 -6.21 26.37
C ALA A 125 -31.13 -5.75 26.85
N ARG A 126 -30.05 -6.22 26.19
CA ARG A 126 -28.68 -5.78 26.51
C ARG A 126 -28.45 -4.30 26.22
N PHE A 127 -29.01 -3.79 25.13
CA PHE A 127 -28.93 -2.37 24.79
C PHE A 127 -29.63 -1.50 25.84
N LYS A 128 -30.84 -1.88 26.27
CA LYS A 128 -31.61 -1.18 27.32
C LYS A 128 -30.96 -1.28 28.70
N PHE A 129 -30.30 -2.40 29.00
CA PHE A 129 -29.62 -2.64 30.27
C PHE A 129 -28.28 -1.89 30.37
N ALA A 130 -27.62 -1.62 29.24
CA ALA A 130 -26.37 -0.88 29.24
C ALA A 130 -26.63 0.57 29.71
N PRO A 131 -26.01 1.03 30.81
CA PRO A 131 -26.08 2.44 31.17
C PRO A 131 -25.44 3.26 30.04
N THR A 132 -26.02 4.42 29.74
CA THR A 132 -25.66 5.36 28.65
C THR A 132 -24.17 5.77 28.61
N GLN A 133 -23.37 5.35 29.60
CA GLN A 133 -21.94 5.62 29.73
C GLN A 133 -21.09 4.55 29.05
N ARG A 134 -21.01 4.59 27.72
CA ARG A 134 -19.92 3.91 26.97
C ARG A 134 -19.64 4.53 25.61
N LEU A 135 -20.05 5.77 25.35
CA LEU A 135 -19.74 6.47 24.10
C LEU A 135 -18.42 7.26 24.17
N ASP A 136 -17.82 7.44 25.34
CA ASP A 136 -16.64 8.32 25.50
C ASP A 136 -15.27 7.61 25.48
N ARG A 137 -15.19 6.30 25.19
CA ARG A 137 -13.90 5.55 25.20
C ARG A 137 -13.37 5.08 23.85
N CYS A 138 -13.98 5.50 22.76
CA CYS A 138 -13.35 5.39 21.45
C CYS A 138 -13.75 6.61 20.64
N GLY A 139 -12.80 7.46 20.30
CA GLY A 139 -12.99 8.63 19.44
C GLY A 139 -13.41 8.26 18.01
N LEU A 140 -14.56 7.62 17.85
CA LEU A 140 -15.27 7.51 16.58
C LEU A 140 -16.45 8.49 16.66
N VAL A 141 -16.19 9.68 16.13
CA VAL A 141 -17.19 10.67 15.72
C VAL A 141 -18.43 9.98 15.16
N ALA A 142 -19.56 10.23 15.82
CA ALA A 142 -20.89 9.95 15.32
C ALA A 142 -21.04 10.62 13.94
N ARG A 143 -21.01 9.81 12.88
CA ARG A 143 -21.49 10.24 11.56
C ARG A 143 -22.90 9.70 11.37
N HIS A 144 -23.85 10.62 11.54
CA HIS A 144 -25.17 10.70 10.93
C HIS A 144 -25.89 9.37 10.67
N LEU A 145 -26.79 9.03 11.58
CA LEU A 145 -28.03 8.35 11.23
C LEU A 145 -29.10 9.44 11.10
N ASP A 146 -29.33 9.91 9.88
CA ASP A 146 -30.61 10.50 9.51
C ASP A 146 -31.05 9.81 8.22
N GLY A 147 -32.20 9.14 8.29
CA GLY A 147 -32.74 8.33 7.23
C GLY A 147 -33.18 9.13 5.99
N ARG A 148 -33.28 8.41 4.87
CA ARG A 148 -34.42 8.47 3.95
C ARG A 148 -34.37 7.26 3.01
N ASP A 149 -35.57 6.94 2.53
CA ASP A 149 -36.03 5.78 1.76
C ASP A 149 -35.16 5.34 0.57
#